data_AF-A0A0E3M989-F1
#
_entry.id   AF-A0A0E3M989-F1
#
_cell.length_a   1.000
_cell.length_b   1.000
_cell.length_c   1.000
_cell.angle_alpha   90.00
_cell.angle_beta   90.00
_cell.angle_gamma   90.00
#
_symmetry.space_group_name_H-M   'P 1'
#
loop_
_entity.id
_entity.type
_entity.pdbx_description
1 polymer ?
#
loop_
_entity_poly.entity_id
_entity_poly.type
_entity_poly.pdbx_seq_one_letter_code
_entity_poly.pdbx_strand_id
1 'polypeptide(L)'
;MIVKLAVPAWTNRETKMFYFNVENRDSFPLICVGRDSYLADGLITTGANFTFQQGYAVHNLHVGQFSSIGHCSNFTVGLGHNYFNLTTGVSELFKENMEPDYEGNYKEKGQILIQNDVWLGHTVTIMPGVIIHNGAVVAANSHVVKDVPPYALVGGNPAKIIKYRFSKEIIDKLLTIQWWNWSDDKIKENNEFFKSQDITAFCNKFYDEAVDNNRKIKDIQISRLDNTYLFFMDFTDPYAIWKRVIREFVRKFKSKEDCLLILYIDKEYSNNNVELINSLHQFIHELSTAENFKCSINAYISTKENEKAIFKKVDYFITNRSKYTILYSEYAYENNVKIISGVDMPIF
;
A
#
# COMPACT_ATOMS: atom_id res chain seq x y z
N MET A 1 4.56 17.93 -11.89
CA MET A 1 3.23 17.80 -12.55
C MET A 1 2.14 17.83 -11.48
N ILE A 2 0.93 18.29 -11.81
CA ILE A 2 -0.21 18.33 -10.88
C ILE A 2 -1.40 17.59 -11.51
N VAL A 3 -1.92 16.56 -10.84
CA VAL A 3 -3.16 15.87 -11.24
C VAL A 3 -4.30 16.33 -10.35
N LYS A 4 -5.37 16.84 -10.97
CA LYS A 4 -6.62 17.16 -10.27
C LYS A 4 -7.44 15.89 -10.08
N LEU A 5 -7.99 15.71 -8.90
CA LEU A 5 -8.83 14.57 -8.53
C LEU A 5 -10.18 15.06 -8.03
N ALA A 6 -11.23 14.35 -8.42
CA ALA A 6 -12.54 14.42 -7.81
C ALA A 6 -13.25 13.08 -7.98
N VAL A 7 -13.86 12.58 -6.90
CA VAL A 7 -14.72 11.40 -6.90
C VAL A 7 -16.01 11.81 -6.19
N PRO A 8 -17.11 12.07 -6.92
CA PRO A 8 -18.34 12.56 -6.31
C PRO A 8 -18.92 11.58 -5.29
N ALA A 9 -19.47 12.12 -4.20
CA ALA A 9 -20.17 11.32 -3.20
C ALA A 9 -21.30 10.48 -3.83
N TRP A 10 -21.54 9.29 -3.27
CA TRP A 10 -22.59 8.36 -3.67
C TRP A 10 -22.45 7.73 -5.07
N THR A 11 -21.39 8.06 -5.83
CA THR A 11 -21.17 7.52 -7.19
C THR A 11 -20.24 6.32 -7.23
N ASN A 12 -19.32 6.18 -6.26
CA ASN A 12 -18.36 5.09 -6.23
C ASN A 12 -18.94 3.86 -5.49
N ARG A 13 -19.39 2.83 -6.22
CA ARG A 13 -20.05 1.64 -5.64
C ARG A 13 -19.16 0.41 -5.51
N GLU A 14 -17.96 0.47 -6.07
CA GLU A 14 -16.98 -0.62 -6.04
C GLU A 14 -15.57 -0.01 -5.93
N THR A 15 -14.58 -0.83 -5.56
CA THR A 15 -13.18 -0.39 -5.56
C THR A 15 -12.66 -0.28 -6.99
N LYS A 16 -12.22 0.91 -7.41
CA LYS A 16 -11.79 1.21 -8.79
C LYS A 16 -10.37 1.78 -8.84
N MET A 17 -9.64 1.37 -9.88
CA MET A 17 -8.42 2.05 -10.32
C MET A 17 -8.79 3.16 -11.30
N PHE A 18 -8.22 4.35 -11.13
CA PHE A 18 -8.31 5.45 -12.08
C PHE A 18 -6.99 5.59 -12.80
N TYR A 19 -7.09 5.67 -14.12
CA TYR A 19 -5.96 5.67 -15.04
C TYR A 19 -5.80 7.04 -15.67
N PHE A 20 -4.55 7.47 -15.83
CA PHE A 20 -4.22 8.79 -16.35
C PHE A 20 -3.20 8.68 -17.48
N ASN A 21 -3.35 9.52 -18.50
CA ASN A 21 -2.31 9.69 -19.50
C ASN A 21 -1.25 10.62 -18.92
N VAL A 22 -0.02 10.12 -18.87
CA VAL A 22 1.11 10.82 -18.25
C VAL A 22 2.26 10.83 -19.24
N GLU A 23 2.69 12.02 -19.66
CA GLU A 23 3.70 12.21 -20.71
C GLU A 23 3.37 11.38 -21.96
N ASN A 24 4.16 10.35 -22.27
CA ASN A 24 4.03 9.46 -23.43
C ASN A 24 3.44 8.08 -23.06
N ARG A 25 2.85 7.93 -21.88
CA ARG A 25 2.31 6.67 -21.36
C ARG A 25 0.81 6.78 -21.17
N ASP A 26 0.09 5.89 -21.84
CA ASP A 26 -1.37 5.82 -21.74
C ASP A 26 -1.80 4.98 -20.54
N SER A 27 -2.88 5.40 -19.89
CA SER A 27 -3.56 4.61 -18.86
C SER A 27 -2.67 4.18 -17.67
N PHE A 28 -1.93 5.11 -17.05
CA PHE A 28 -1.14 4.84 -15.84
C PHE A 28 -2.02 4.75 -14.57
N PRO A 29 -1.94 3.67 -13.75
CA PRO A 29 -2.77 3.46 -12.55
C PRO A 29 -2.32 4.34 -11.37
N LEU A 30 -2.73 5.60 -11.37
CA LEU A 30 -2.26 6.58 -10.39
C LEU A 30 -2.97 6.48 -9.04
N ILE A 31 -4.29 6.23 -9.05
CA ILE A 31 -5.10 6.21 -7.82
C ILE A 31 -6.07 5.03 -7.81
N CYS A 32 -6.18 4.39 -6.65
CA CYS A 32 -7.23 3.43 -6.32
C CYS A 32 -8.17 4.06 -5.29
N VAL A 33 -9.49 3.96 -5.49
CA VAL A 33 -10.48 4.43 -4.53
C VAL A 33 -11.47 3.32 -4.21
N GLY A 34 -11.56 2.96 -2.93
CA GLY A 34 -12.48 1.97 -2.40
C GLY A 34 -13.94 2.41 -2.49
N ARG A 35 -14.85 1.42 -2.50
CA ARG A 35 -16.30 1.65 -2.55
C ARG A 35 -16.76 2.65 -1.48
N ASP A 36 -17.78 3.42 -1.84
CA ASP A 36 -18.47 4.42 -1.02
C ASP A 36 -17.56 5.54 -0.45
N SER A 37 -16.27 5.56 -0.81
CA SER A 37 -15.39 6.71 -0.58
C SER A 37 -15.62 7.80 -1.61
N TYR A 38 -15.49 9.04 -1.16
CA TYR A 38 -15.56 10.21 -2.02
C TYR A 38 -14.37 11.14 -1.80
N LEU A 39 -14.06 11.92 -2.83
CA LEU A 39 -13.04 12.95 -2.83
C LEU A 39 -13.63 14.20 -3.44
N ALA A 40 -13.87 15.21 -2.60
CA ALA A 40 -14.54 16.43 -3.02
C ALA A 40 -13.75 17.15 -4.13
N ASP A 41 -12.50 17.52 -3.82
CA ASP A 41 -11.47 17.86 -4.80
C ASP A 41 -10.08 17.75 -4.14
N GLY A 42 -9.06 17.56 -4.97
CA GLY A 42 -7.69 17.51 -4.48
C GLY A 42 -6.66 17.46 -5.60
N LEU A 43 -5.38 17.53 -5.20
CA LEU A 43 -4.24 17.55 -6.08
C LEU A 43 -3.26 16.43 -5.70
N ILE A 44 -2.82 15.64 -6.69
CA ILE A 44 -1.58 14.87 -6.57
C ILE A 44 -0.45 15.73 -7.13
N THR A 45 0.55 16.01 -6.31
CA THR A 45 1.77 16.72 -6.70
C THR A 45 2.90 15.71 -6.81
N THR A 46 3.55 15.69 -7.97
CA THR A 46 4.60 14.74 -8.33
C THR A 46 5.72 15.42 -9.15
N GLY A 47 6.88 14.77 -9.22
CA GLY A 47 8.01 15.14 -10.08
C GLY A 47 7.58 15.34 -11.54
N ALA A 48 8.24 16.26 -12.23
CA ALA A 48 7.92 16.59 -13.63
C ALA A 48 8.23 15.44 -14.61
N ASN A 49 9.09 14.49 -14.23
CA ASN A 49 9.59 13.42 -15.11
C ASN A 49 9.00 12.03 -14.77
N PHE A 50 8.04 11.97 -13.84
CA PHE A 50 7.51 10.72 -13.25
C PHE A 50 8.56 9.70 -12.82
N THR A 51 9.82 10.11 -12.67
CA THR A 51 11.00 9.23 -12.72
C THR A 51 10.79 7.95 -13.54
N PHE A 52 10.15 8.00 -14.72
CA PHE A 52 10.00 6.81 -15.58
C PHE A 52 11.35 6.37 -16.18
N GLN A 53 12.46 7.04 -15.81
CA GLN A 53 13.81 6.58 -16.08
C GLN A 53 13.95 5.12 -15.62
N GLN A 54 14.31 4.25 -16.57
CA GLN A 54 14.52 2.82 -16.36
C GLN A 54 13.24 2.00 -16.07
N GLY A 55 12.07 2.54 -16.38
CA GLY A 55 10.81 1.79 -16.35
C GLY A 55 10.11 1.73 -15.00
N TYR A 56 10.46 2.61 -14.06
CA TYR A 56 9.92 2.60 -12.70
C TYR A 56 9.05 3.82 -12.42
N ALA A 57 7.74 3.64 -12.27
CA ALA A 57 6.84 4.75 -11.93
C ALA A 57 6.69 4.90 -10.41
N VAL A 58 7.22 5.95 -9.81
CA VAL A 58 7.26 6.13 -8.34
C VAL A 58 5.97 6.77 -7.80
N HIS A 59 4.79 6.38 -8.32
CA HIS A 59 3.54 7.08 -7.99
C HIS A 59 2.36 6.14 -7.84
N ASN A 60 1.72 6.19 -6.67
CA ASN A 60 0.50 5.46 -6.39
C ASN A 60 -0.20 5.99 -5.12
N LEU A 61 -1.48 6.34 -5.23
CA LEU A 61 -2.33 6.73 -4.09
C LEU A 61 -3.44 5.69 -3.92
N HIS A 62 -3.58 5.12 -2.73
CA HIS A 62 -4.76 4.31 -2.41
C HIS A 62 -5.61 5.02 -1.37
N VAL A 63 -6.92 5.01 -1.61
CA VAL A 63 -7.95 5.38 -0.65
C VAL A 63 -8.82 4.16 -0.42
N GLY A 64 -8.99 3.76 0.83
CA GLY A 64 -9.81 2.63 1.25
C GLY A 64 -11.28 2.90 1.07
N GLN A 65 -12.11 2.10 1.71
CA GLN A 65 -13.57 2.13 1.60
C GLN A 65 -14.17 3.14 2.60
N PHE A 66 -15.36 3.67 2.30
CA PHE A 66 -16.15 4.55 3.18
C PHE A 66 -15.42 5.81 3.71
N SER A 67 -14.42 6.29 2.99
CA SER A 67 -13.59 7.43 3.39
C SER A 67 -14.12 8.75 2.83
N SER A 68 -13.98 9.80 3.63
CA SER A 68 -14.45 11.15 3.34
C SER A 68 -13.26 12.09 3.14
N ILE A 69 -12.96 12.45 1.90
CA ILE A 69 -11.82 13.32 1.58
C ILE A 69 -12.33 14.73 1.25
N GLY A 70 -12.02 15.69 2.14
CA GLY A 70 -12.45 17.08 2.04
C GLY A 70 -11.80 17.87 0.89
N HIS A 71 -12.38 19.04 0.61
CA HIS A 71 -11.94 19.96 -0.44
C HIS A 71 -10.46 20.33 -0.33
N CYS A 72 -9.81 20.53 -1.48
CA CYS A 72 -8.43 20.99 -1.60
C CYS A 72 -7.41 20.09 -0.87
N SER A 73 -7.63 18.77 -0.81
CA SER A 73 -6.67 17.83 -0.25
C SER A 73 -5.45 17.68 -1.17
N ASN A 74 -4.23 17.71 -0.62
CA ASN A 74 -2.98 17.64 -1.36
C ASN A 74 -2.21 16.36 -1.01
N PHE A 75 -1.82 15.61 -2.02
CA PHE A 75 -1.08 14.37 -1.89
C PHE A 75 0.26 14.52 -2.60
N THR A 76 1.36 14.52 -1.84
CA THR A 76 2.70 14.60 -2.42
C THR A 76 3.26 13.20 -2.58
N VAL A 77 3.71 12.85 -3.79
CA VAL A 77 4.37 11.57 -4.09
C VAL A 77 5.71 11.85 -4.77
N GLY A 78 6.78 11.22 -4.29
CA GLY A 78 8.15 11.51 -4.72
C GLY A 78 8.65 12.88 -4.28
N LEU A 79 9.38 13.58 -5.16
CA LEU A 79 9.81 14.99 -5.03
C LEU A 79 10.81 15.33 -3.93
N GLY A 80 11.30 14.33 -3.20
CA GLY A 80 12.34 14.64 -2.23
C GLY A 80 13.73 14.71 -2.89
N HIS A 81 14.64 15.41 -2.23
CA HIS A 81 16.03 15.57 -2.65
C HIS A 81 16.95 15.03 -1.57
N ASN A 82 18.09 14.47 -1.96
CA ASN A 82 19.12 14.07 -1.01
C ASN A 82 19.78 15.32 -0.39
N TYR A 83 19.22 15.78 0.72
CA TYR A 83 19.72 16.93 1.47
C TYR A 83 20.94 16.62 2.35
N PHE A 84 21.49 15.40 2.27
CA PHE A 84 22.81 15.07 2.84
C PHE A 84 23.97 15.38 1.88
N ASN A 85 23.69 15.60 0.59
CA ASN A 85 24.69 15.95 -0.40
C ASN A 85 25.13 17.41 -0.26
N LEU A 86 26.27 17.77 -0.86
CA LEU A 86 26.77 19.15 -0.92
C LEU A 86 25.77 20.13 -1.54
N THR A 87 24.93 19.65 -2.47
CA THR A 87 23.86 20.42 -3.10
C THR A 87 22.61 19.56 -3.25
N THR A 88 21.44 20.18 -3.09
CA THR A 88 20.13 19.58 -3.43
C THR A 88 19.72 19.89 -4.87
N GLY A 89 20.44 20.78 -5.55
CA GLY A 89 20.16 21.22 -6.90
C GLY A 89 20.62 20.22 -7.96
N VAL A 90 19.95 20.24 -9.10
CA VAL A 90 20.34 19.49 -10.30
C VAL A 90 21.10 20.41 -11.27
N SER A 91 22.22 19.95 -11.82
CA SER A 91 23.00 20.70 -12.80
C SER A 91 23.67 19.75 -13.79
N GLU A 92 23.78 20.19 -15.05
CA GLU A 92 24.58 19.47 -16.06
C GLU A 92 26.07 19.41 -15.71
N LEU A 93 26.56 20.37 -14.91
CA LEU A 93 27.98 20.49 -14.54
C LEU A 93 28.50 19.31 -13.69
N PHE A 94 27.59 18.61 -13.01
CA PHE A 94 27.89 17.45 -12.17
C PHE A 94 26.88 16.33 -12.43
N LYS A 95 26.35 16.28 -13.66
CA LYS A 95 25.48 15.19 -14.12
C LYS A 95 26.34 13.97 -14.40
N GLU A 96 26.31 13.00 -13.50
CA GLU A 96 26.96 11.70 -13.75
C GLU A 96 26.21 10.93 -14.85
N ASN A 97 26.96 10.13 -15.63
CA ASN A 97 26.40 9.16 -16.57
C ASN A 97 25.82 7.98 -15.77
N MET A 98 24.65 8.17 -15.15
CA MET A 98 24.13 7.23 -14.16
C MET A 98 23.39 6.05 -14.80
N GLU A 99 24.00 4.86 -14.77
CA GLU A 99 23.26 3.78 -14.12
C GLU A 99 23.09 4.20 -12.66
N PRO A 100 21.88 4.20 -12.09
CA PRO A 100 21.66 4.66 -10.75
C PRO A 100 22.22 3.61 -9.81
N ASP A 101 23.50 3.73 -9.53
CA ASP A 101 24.05 3.14 -8.35
C ASP A 101 23.46 3.96 -7.18
N TYR A 102 22.30 3.52 -6.70
CA TYR A 102 21.71 3.99 -5.45
C TYR A 102 22.58 3.53 -4.27
N GLU A 103 23.87 3.86 -4.30
CA GLU A 103 24.78 3.81 -3.15
C GLU A 103 24.55 5.09 -2.34
N GLY A 104 23.38 5.19 -1.71
CA GLY A 104 23.02 6.34 -0.90
C GLY A 104 21.88 6.01 0.07
N ASN A 105 21.85 6.71 1.20
CA ASN A 105 20.81 6.54 2.23
C ASN A 105 19.49 7.24 1.88
N TYR A 106 19.41 7.89 0.72
CA TYR A 106 18.25 8.68 0.32
C TYR A 106 17.22 7.80 -0.40
N LYS A 107 15.96 7.86 0.07
CA LYS A 107 14.83 7.12 -0.50
C LYS A 107 13.77 8.09 -0.99
N GLU A 108 13.44 8.01 -2.27
CA GLU A 108 12.26 8.66 -2.83
C GLU A 108 11.04 7.75 -2.59
N LYS A 109 10.05 8.27 -1.84
CA LYS A 109 8.84 7.50 -1.52
C LYS A 109 7.72 7.81 -2.48
N GLY A 110 7.10 6.78 -3.04
CA GLY A 110 6.15 6.92 -4.14
C GLY A 110 4.68 6.61 -3.81
N GLN A 111 4.42 6.09 -2.61
CA GLN A 111 3.10 5.60 -2.25
C GLN A 111 2.49 6.36 -1.06
N ILE A 112 1.19 6.61 -1.13
CA ILE A 112 0.38 7.01 0.02
C ILE A 112 -0.76 6.01 0.17
N LEU A 113 -0.95 5.50 1.38
CA LEU A 113 -2.05 4.58 1.70
C LEU A 113 -2.99 5.25 2.70
N ILE A 114 -4.23 5.45 2.29
CA ILE A 114 -5.32 5.87 3.16
C ILE A 114 -6.24 4.67 3.29
N GLN A 115 -6.36 4.10 4.48
CA GLN A 115 -7.19 2.91 4.69
C GLN A 115 -8.69 3.28 4.78
N ASN A 116 -9.50 2.46 5.45
CA ASN A 116 -10.96 2.54 5.44
C ASN A 116 -11.50 3.50 6.51
N ASP A 117 -12.70 4.06 6.31
CA ASP A 117 -13.36 4.99 7.25
C ASP A 117 -12.50 6.20 7.66
N VAL A 118 -11.59 6.66 6.78
CA VAL A 118 -10.75 7.83 7.08
C VAL A 118 -11.48 9.11 6.73
N TRP A 119 -11.40 10.10 7.61
CA TRP A 119 -11.87 11.46 7.33
C TRP A 119 -10.70 12.44 7.23
N LEU A 120 -10.52 13.06 6.06
CA LEU A 120 -9.65 14.20 5.88
C LEU A 120 -10.47 15.49 5.85
N GLY A 121 -10.15 16.43 6.75
CA GLY A 121 -10.67 17.79 6.69
C GLY A 121 -10.22 18.52 5.41
N HIS A 122 -10.74 19.72 5.18
CA HIS A 122 -10.34 20.50 4.02
C HIS A 122 -8.86 20.93 4.09
N THR A 123 -8.21 21.06 2.95
CA THR A 123 -6.85 21.59 2.82
C THR A 123 -5.80 20.79 3.60
N VAL A 124 -5.98 19.47 3.71
CA VAL A 124 -4.99 18.57 4.30
C VAL A 124 -3.89 18.28 3.30
N THR A 125 -2.63 18.28 3.74
CA THR A 125 -1.48 17.83 2.95
C THR A 125 -0.93 16.54 3.53
N ILE A 126 -0.81 15.50 2.69
CA ILE A 126 -0.20 14.21 3.03
C ILE A 126 1.13 14.08 2.30
N MET A 127 2.20 13.81 3.06
CA MET A 127 3.54 13.63 2.52
C MET A 127 3.78 12.21 1.98
N PRO A 128 4.81 12.03 1.13
CA PRO A 128 5.09 10.75 0.51
C PRO A 128 5.40 9.65 1.54
N GLY A 129 4.89 8.44 1.28
CA GLY A 129 5.14 7.26 2.11
C GLY A 129 4.32 7.17 3.39
N VAL A 130 3.32 8.04 3.56
CA VAL A 130 2.46 8.04 4.75
C VAL A 130 1.33 7.01 4.60
N ILE A 131 1.09 6.28 5.69
CA ILE A 131 -0.08 5.42 5.89
C ILE A 131 -1.03 6.07 6.90
N ILE A 132 -2.27 6.33 6.49
CA ILE A 132 -3.36 6.77 7.37
C ILE A 132 -4.24 5.56 7.64
N HIS A 133 -4.19 5.05 8.87
CA HIS A 133 -4.86 3.80 9.21
C HIS A 133 -6.37 3.95 9.42
N ASN A 134 -7.04 2.80 9.44
CA ASN A 134 -8.49 2.66 9.56
C ASN A 134 -9.11 3.60 10.60
N GLY A 135 -10.16 4.31 10.21
CA GLY A 135 -10.95 5.16 11.12
C GLY A 135 -10.26 6.46 11.54
N ALA A 136 -9.06 6.76 11.07
CA ALA A 136 -8.34 7.98 11.45
C ALA A 136 -9.04 9.25 10.97
N VAL A 137 -8.85 10.34 11.72
CA VAL A 137 -9.36 11.68 11.40
C VAL A 137 -8.21 12.66 11.32
N VAL A 138 -8.12 13.40 10.22
CA VAL A 138 -7.12 14.45 10.03
C VAL A 138 -7.84 15.79 9.99
N ALA A 139 -7.57 16.65 10.98
CA ALA A 139 -8.18 17.97 11.06
C ALA A 139 -7.81 18.83 9.84
N ALA A 140 -8.67 19.79 9.50
CA ALA A 140 -8.44 20.70 8.39
C ALA A 140 -7.10 21.46 8.51
N ASN A 141 -6.50 21.82 7.37
CA ASN A 141 -5.20 22.50 7.26
C ASN A 141 -4.01 21.76 7.90
N SER A 142 -4.11 20.45 8.10
CA SER A 142 -3.02 19.67 8.69
C SER A 142 -1.99 19.23 7.66
N HIS A 143 -0.73 19.12 8.10
CA HIS A 143 0.40 18.64 7.29
C HIS A 143 0.93 17.33 7.87
N VAL A 144 0.56 16.21 7.27
CA VAL A 144 0.84 14.86 7.76
C VAL A 144 2.15 14.36 7.18
N VAL A 145 3.15 14.23 8.05
CA VAL A 145 4.53 13.84 7.69
C VAL A 145 4.92 12.44 8.21
N LYS A 146 4.01 11.77 8.92
CA LYS A 146 4.19 10.46 9.54
C LYS A 146 2.87 9.69 9.51
N ASP A 147 2.94 8.38 9.64
CA ASP A 147 1.78 7.50 9.69
C ASP A 147 0.83 7.89 10.84
N VAL A 148 -0.47 7.74 10.58
CA VAL A 148 -1.53 8.07 11.53
C VAL A 148 -2.16 6.77 12.05
N PRO A 149 -2.11 6.47 13.35
CA PRO A 149 -2.64 5.22 13.91
C PRO A 149 -4.16 5.06 13.71
N PRO A 150 -4.68 3.82 13.80
CA PRO A 150 -6.12 3.58 13.68
C PRO A 150 -6.92 4.42 14.67
N TYR A 151 -8.02 5.01 14.19
CA TYR A 151 -8.94 5.84 14.98
C TYR A 151 -8.30 7.03 15.71
N ALA A 152 -7.06 7.40 15.39
CA ALA A 152 -6.44 8.61 15.91
C ALA A 152 -7.04 9.85 15.22
N LEU A 153 -7.25 10.91 16.00
CA LEU A 153 -7.51 12.25 15.51
C LEU A 153 -6.21 13.03 15.58
N VAL A 154 -5.70 13.47 14.42
CA VAL A 154 -4.47 14.27 14.31
C VAL A 154 -4.78 15.68 13.79
N GLY A 155 -3.92 16.64 14.13
CA GLY A 155 -4.00 17.99 13.58
C GLY A 155 -2.70 18.77 13.67
N GLY A 156 -2.57 19.83 12.86
CA GLY A 156 -1.46 20.78 12.89
C GLY A 156 -0.41 20.58 11.79
N ASN A 157 0.67 21.36 11.85
CA ASN A 157 1.81 21.30 10.94
C ASN A 157 3.14 21.38 11.74
N PRO A 158 3.89 20.27 11.90
CA PRO A 158 3.51 18.91 11.49
C PRO A 158 2.33 18.39 12.32
N ALA A 159 1.51 17.52 11.71
CA ALA A 159 0.35 16.93 12.37
C ALA A 159 0.77 16.06 13.56
N LYS A 160 0.07 16.21 14.68
CA LYS A 160 0.27 15.44 15.91
C LYS A 160 -1.05 14.83 16.37
N ILE A 161 -0.98 13.71 17.08
CA ILE A 161 -2.15 13.10 17.73
C ILE A 161 -2.72 14.09 18.75
N ILE A 162 -4.01 14.40 18.59
CA ILE A 162 -4.80 15.22 19.52
C ILE A 162 -5.50 14.29 20.52
N LYS A 163 -6.17 13.24 20.02
CA LYS A 163 -6.83 12.21 20.82
C LYS A 163 -7.13 10.97 19.96
N TYR A 164 -7.65 9.91 20.57
CA TYR A 164 -8.29 8.81 19.86
C TYR A 164 -9.80 8.98 19.86
N ARG A 165 -10.49 8.50 18.82
CA ARG A 165 -11.97 8.51 18.73
C ARG A 165 -12.60 7.68 19.85
N PHE A 166 -11.99 6.55 20.19
CA PHE A 166 -12.50 5.56 21.14
C PHE A 166 -11.41 5.05 22.08
N SER A 167 -11.80 4.27 23.09
CA SER A 167 -10.85 3.55 23.94
C SER A 167 -10.08 2.49 23.13
N LYS A 168 -8.89 2.10 23.62
CA LYS A 168 -8.08 1.06 22.98
C LYS A 168 -8.86 -0.24 22.78
N GLU A 169 -9.64 -0.65 23.78
CA GLU A 169 -10.47 -1.86 23.70
C GLU A 169 -11.47 -1.80 22.54
N ILE A 170 -12.16 -0.67 22.37
CA ILE A 170 -13.12 -0.48 21.26
C ILE A 170 -12.38 -0.47 19.91
N ILE A 171 -11.22 0.18 19.83
CA ILE A 171 -10.40 0.18 18.61
C ILE A 171 -10.00 -1.24 18.22
N ASP A 172 -9.49 -2.04 19.17
CA ASP A 172 -9.08 -3.42 18.92
C ASP A 172 -10.28 -4.28 18.45
N LYS A 173 -11.48 -4.09 19.04
CA LYS A 173 -12.71 -4.76 18.59
C LYS A 173 -13.11 -4.34 17.18
N LEU A 174 -13.10 -3.05 16.86
CA LEU A 174 -13.45 -2.56 15.52
C LEU A 174 -12.49 -3.05 14.44
N LEU A 175 -11.18 -3.08 14.73
CA LEU A 175 -10.15 -3.64 13.84
C LEU A 175 -10.29 -5.15 13.63
N THR A 176 -10.92 -5.86 14.59
CA THR A 176 -11.28 -7.27 14.43
C THR A 176 -12.54 -7.43 13.57
N ILE A 177 -13.55 -6.56 13.79
CA ILE A 177 -14.86 -6.61 13.12
C ILE A 177 -14.78 -6.24 11.64
N GLN A 178 -14.00 -5.22 11.28
CA GLN A 178 -13.77 -4.74 9.91
C GLN A 178 -15.07 -4.59 9.10
N TRP A 179 -16.01 -3.82 9.64
CA TRP A 179 -17.35 -3.68 9.05
C TRP A 179 -17.34 -3.18 7.61
N TRP A 180 -16.29 -2.46 7.19
CA TRP A 180 -16.11 -2.00 5.82
C TRP A 180 -15.97 -3.15 4.80
N ASN A 181 -15.68 -4.37 5.26
CA ASN A 181 -15.64 -5.57 4.42
C ASN A 181 -16.98 -6.33 4.38
N TRP A 182 -18.02 -5.84 5.06
CA TRP A 182 -19.34 -6.48 5.05
C TRP A 182 -20.03 -6.33 3.69
N SER A 183 -20.95 -7.27 3.40
CA SER A 183 -21.85 -7.15 2.26
C SER A 183 -22.84 -5.99 2.44
N ASP A 184 -23.35 -5.48 1.33
CA ASP A 184 -24.38 -4.44 1.32
C ASP A 184 -25.60 -4.81 2.18
N ASP A 185 -26.02 -6.07 2.11
CA ASP A 185 -27.18 -6.56 2.85
C ASP A 185 -26.92 -6.55 4.35
N LYS A 186 -25.74 -7.02 4.79
CA LYS A 186 -25.36 -6.98 6.21
C LYS A 186 -25.28 -5.54 6.73
N ILE A 187 -24.79 -4.60 5.93
CA ILE A 187 -24.78 -3.16 6.31
C ILE A 187 -26.21 -2.63 6.42
N LYS A 188 -27.08 -2.91 5.44
CA LYS A 188 -28.48 -2.44 5.43
C LYS A 188 -29.29 -3.00 6.60
N GLU A 189 -29.15 -4.29 6.89
CA GLU A 189 -29.81 -4.96 8.02
C GLU A 189 -29.40 -4.36 9.37
N ASN A 190 -28.19 -3.78 9.46
CA ASN A 190 -27.64 -3.23 10.70
C ASN A 190 -27.47 -1.71 10.65
N ASN A 191 -28.21 -1.03 9.77
CA ASN A 191 -28.11 0.42 9.50
C ASN A 191 -28.29 1.31 10.74
N GLU A 192 -29.03 0.84 11.75
CA GLU A 192 -29.22 1.56 13.01
C GLU A 192 -27.90 1.86 13.73
N PHE A 193 -26.91 0.97 13.65
CA PHE A 193 -25.60 1.17 14.29
C PHE A 193 -24.79 2.28 13.62
N PHE A 194 -24.94 2.47 12.31
CA PHE A 194 -24.24 3.52 11.56
C PHE A 194 -24.82 4.92 11.82
N LYS A 195 -25.96 5.00 12.53
CA LYS A 195 -26.62 6.23 12.95
C LYS A 195 -26.57 6.44 14.46
N SER A 196 -25.89 5.56 15.18
CA SER A 196 -25.79 5.55 16.64
C SER A 196 -24.40 6.00 17.10
N GLN A 197 -24.34 6.57 18.31
CA GLN A 197 -23.08 6.84 19.00
C GLN A 197 -22.68 5.71 19.97
N ASP A 198 -23.55 4.69 20.16
CA ASP A 198 -23.27 3.55 21.02
C ASP A 198 -22.41 2.49 20.32
N ILE A 199 -21.12 2.80 20.22
CA ILE A 199 -20.12 1.91 19.60
C ILE A 199 -19.89 0.65 20.44
N THR A 200 -20.14 0.72 21.75
CA THR A 200 -20.02 -0.43 22.66
C THR A 200 -21.08 -1.48 22.34
N ALA A 201 -22.34 -1.07 22.14
CA ALA A 201 -23.40 -1.98 21.71
C ALA A 201 -23.09 -2.64 20.36
N PHE A 202 -22.55 -1.88 19.40
CA PHE A 202 -22.08 -2.43 18.12
C PHE A 202 -21.00 -3.50 18.34
N CYS A 203 -19.97 -3.17 19.12
CA CYS A 203 -18.88 -4.11 19.38
C CYS A 203 -19.37 -5.38 20.09
N ASN A 204 -20.24 -5.24 21.10
CA ASN A 204 -20.80 -6.38 21.82
C ASN A 204 -21.63 -7.30 20.91
N LYS A 205 -22.29 -6.76 19.88
CA LYS A 205 -23.09 -7.55 18.95
C LYS A 205 -22.23 -8.35 17.96
N PHE A 206 -21.13 -7.80 17.47
CA PHE A 206 -20.40 -8.37 16.31
C PHE A 206 -18.99 -8.88 16.59
N TYR A 207 -18.42 -8.57 17.75
CA TYR A 207 -17.03 -8.93 18.04
C TYR A 207 -16.82 -10.44 18.07
N ASP A 208 -17.69 -11.20 18.75
CA ASP A 208 -17.54 -12.65 18.86
C ASP A 208 -17.66 -13.35 17.49
N GLU A 209 -18.59 -12.90 16.65
CA GLU A 209 -18.72 -13.38 15.26
C GLU A 209 -17.42 -13.14 14.46
N ALA A 210 -16.83 -11.96 14.60
CA ALA A 210 -15.59 -11.61 13.91
C ALA A 210 -14.39 -12.43 14.40
N VAL A 211 -14.29 -12.67 15.72
CA VAL A 211 -13.27 -13.54 16.31
C VAL A 211 -13.40 -14.97 15.77
N ASP A 212 -14.62 -15.51 15.73
CA ASP A 212 -14.86 -16.87 15.23
C ASP A 212 -14.58 -17.00 13.74
N ASN A 213 -14.86 -15.96 12.94
CA ASN A 213 -14.48 -15.93 11.54
C ASN A 213 -12.95 -15.92 11.35
N ASN A 214 -12.22 -15.15 12.17
CA ASN A 214 -10.75 -15.14 12.12
C ASN A 214 -10.15 -16.48 12.57
N ARG A 215 -10.78 -17.21 13.51
CA ARG A 215 -10.36 -18.56 13.94
C ARG A 215 -10.49 -19.62 12.84
N LYS A 216 -11.39 -19.42 11.87
CA LYS A 216 -11.56 -20.35 10.72
C LYS A 216 -10.42 -20.27 9.71
N ILE A 217 -9.59 -19.22 9.76
CA ILE A 217 -8.44 -19.06 8.88
C ILE A 217 -7.41 -20.14 9.23
N LYS A 218 -7.26 -21.11 8.33
CA LYS A 218 -6.32 -22.23 8.49
C LYS A 218 -4.89 -21.70 8.53
N ASP A 219 -4.07 -22.30 9.39
CA ASP A 219 -2.64 -22.05 9.36
C ASP A 219 -2.03 -22.66 8.09
N ILE A 220 -0.95 -22.06 7.59
CA ILE A 220 -0.22 -22.53 6.42
C ILE A 220 1.20 -22.94 6.80
N GLN A 221 1.71 -23.98 6.14
CA GLN A 221 3.08 -24.44 6.29
C GLN A 221 3.90 -23.92 5.11
N ILE A 222 4.85 -23.03 5.38
CA ILE A 222 5.77 -22.47 4.38
C ILE A 222 7.17 -22.37 4.99
N SER A 223 8.20 -22.43 4.15
CA SER A 223 9.56 -22.08 4.56
C SER A 223 9.62 -20.60 4.92
N ARG A 224 10.35 -20.28 6.00
CA ARG A 224 10.63 -18.90 6.44
C ARG A 224 12.10 -18.78 6.85
N LEU A 225 12.64 -17.59 6.70
CA LEU A 225 13.93 -17.17 7.25
C LEU A 225 13.74 -15.97 8.19
N ASP A 226 14.82 -15.46 8.77
CA ASP A 226 14.77 -14.32 9.70
C ASP A 226 14.31 -13.02 9.01
N ASN A 227 14.60 -12.88 7.72
CA ASN A 227 14.15 -11.74 6.91
C ASN A 227 13.30 -12.24 5.75
N THR A 228 12.01 -12.51 6.01
CA THR A 228 11.07 -13.01 5.02
C THR A 228 10.19 -11.89 4.46
N TYR A 229 10.27 -11.68 3.15
CA TYR A 229 9.56 -10.65 2.39
C TYR A 229 8.44 -11.27 1.57
N LEU A 230 7.25 -10.69 1.61
CA LEU A 230 6.11 -11.09 0.82
C LEU A 230 5.85 -10.08 -0.30
N PHE A 231 5.70 -10.58 -1.53
CA PHE A 231 5.21 -9.82 -2.65
C PHE A 231 4.09 -10.59 -3.37
N PHE A 232 2.92 -9.96 -3.49
CA PHE A 232 1.84 -10.49 -4.33
C PHE A 232 2.11 -10.13 -5.78
N MET A 233 2.19 -11.15 -6.65
CA MET A 233 2.55 -10.95 -8.05
C MET A 233 1.50 -10.11 -8.78
N ASP A 234 1.95 -9.08 -9.49
CA ASP A 234 1.13 -8.09 -10.19
C ASP A 234 1.15 -8.29 -11.71
N PHE A 235 1.16 -9.55 -12.15
CA PHE A 235 1.25 -9.95 -13.55
C PHE A 235 0.26 -9.28 -14.51
N THR A 236 -0.93 -8.93 -14.02
CA THR A 236 -2.00 -8.33 -14.82
C THR A 236 -1.91 -6.81 -14.92
N ASP A 237 -0.99 -6.17 -14.18
CA ASP A 237 -0.80 -4.72 -14.22
C ASP A 237 0.07 -4.36 -15.45
N PRO A 238 -0.41 -3.48 -16.36
CA PRO A 238 0.41 -3.00 -17.47
C PRO A 238 1.71 -2.31 -17.03
N TYR A 239 1.76 -1.85 -15.78
CA TYR A 239 2.90 -1.22 -15.11
C TYR A 239 3.43 -2.07 -13.96
N ALA A 240 3.37 -3.40 -14.12
CA ALA A 240 3.83 -4.38 -13.15
C ALA A 240 5.27 -4.13 -12.68
N ILE A 241 5.50 -4.32 -11.38
CA ILE A 241 6.79 -4.08 -10.74
C ILE A 241 7.48 -5.38 -10.27
N TRP A 242 6.89 -6.56 -10.47
CA TRP A 242 7.49 -7.81 -10.00
C TRP A 242 8.95 -8.04 -10.45
N LYS A 243 9.29 -7.72 -11.71
CA LYS A 243 10.68 -7.83 -12.21
C LYS A 243 11.63 -6.90 -11.46
N ARG A 244 11.16 -5.69 -11.15
CA ARG A 244 11.90 -4.69 -10.37
C ARG A 244 12.15 -5.20 -8.96
N VAL A 245 11.09 -5.67 -8.29
CA VAL A 245 11.15 -6.18 -6.92
C VAL A 245 12.19 -7.29 -6.82
N ILE A 246 12.17 -8.27 -7.73
CA ILE A 246 13.15 -9.36 -7.77
C ILE A 246 14.58 -8.83 -7.98
N ARG A 247 14.79 -7.96 -8.98
CA ARG A 247 16.13 -7.40 -9.27
C ARG A 247 16.69 -6.61 -8.10
N GLU A 248 15.91 -5.70 -7.53
CA GLU A 248 16.36 -4.88 -6.41
C GLU A 248 16.58 -5.72 -5.14
N PHE A 249 15.77 -6.78 -4.93
CA PHE A 249 15.97 -7.73 -3.84
C PHE A 249 17.30 -8.46 -3.98
N VAL A 250 17.56 -9.05 -5.15
CA VAL A 250 18.84 -9.73 -5.44
C VAL A 250 20.00 -8.75 -5.29
N ARG A 251 19.93 -7.57 -5.90
CA ARG A 251 20.98 -6.53 -5.81
C ARG A 251 21.30 -6.17 -4.36
N LYS A 252 20.28 -5.98 -3.52
CA LYS A 252 20.45 -5.58 -2.11
C LYS A 252 20.95 -6.72 -1.22
N PHE A 253 20.42 -7.93 -1.42
CA PHE A 253 20.59 -9.05 -0.50
C PHE A 253 21.43 -10.20 -1.09
N LYS A 254 22.15 -9.95 -2.18
CA LYS A 254 22.97 -10.93 -2.91
C LYS A 254 23.81 -11.84 -2.03
N SER A 255 24.41 -11.30 -0.96
CA SER A 255 25.31 -12.03 -0.06
C SER A 255 24.65 -12.54 1.22
N LYS A 256 23.33 -12.37 1.38
CA LYS A 256 22.57 -12.67 2.60
C LYS A 256 21.83 -14.00 2.47
N GLU A 257 22.23 -14.99 3.27
CA GLU A 257 21.61 -16.32 3.31
C GLU A 257 20.32 -16.35 4.17
N ASP A 258 20.09 -15.32 4.98
CA ASP A 258 18.96 -15.17 5.91
C ASP A 258 17.76 -14.40 5.31
N CYS A 259 17.85 -14.03 4.02
CA CYS A 259 16.81 -13.29 3.31
C CYS A 259 16.01 -14.21 2.35
N LEU A 260 14.68 -14.22 2.50
CA LEU A 260 13.76 -14.96 1.64
C LEU A 260 12.73 -14.01 1.02
N LEU A 261 12.61 -13.99 -0.30
CA LEU A 261 11.52 -13.35 -1.03
C LEU A 261 10.48 -14.40 -1.45
N ILE A 262 9.27 -14.29 -0.90
CA ILE A 262 8.11 -15.09 -1.27
C ILE A 262 7.29 -14.33 -2.31
N LEU A 263 7.15 -14.93 -3.49
CA LEU A 263 6.32 -14.45 -4.58
C LEU A 263 4.98 -15.18 -4.54
N TYR A 264 3.95 -14.53 -4.00
CA TYR A 264 2.61 -15.12 -3.91
C TYR A 264 1.91 -15.07 -5.26
N ILE A 265 1.45 -16.23 -5.73
CA ILE A 265 0.76 -16.39 -7.00
C ILE A 265 -0.59 -17.06 -6.75
N ASP A 266 -1.66 -16.42 -7.22
CA ASP A 266 -2.99 -17.02 -7.16
C ASP A 266 -3.05 -18.30 -8.03
N LYS A 267 -3.57 -19.38 -7.45
CA LYS A 267 -3.60 -20.71 -8.08
C LYS A 267 -4.46 -20.74 -9.34
N GLU A 268 -5.60 -20.07 -9.34
CA GLU A 268 -6.48 -20.01 -10.52
C GLU A 268 -5.78 -19.26 -11.65
N TYR A 269 -5.15 -18.12 -11.32
CA TYR A 269 -4.35 -17.37 -12.26
C TYR A 269 -3.19 -18.18 -12.83
N SER A 270 -2.44 -18.88 -11.97
CA SER A 270 -1.33 -19.75 -12.38
C SER A 270 -1.77 -20.86 -13.35
N ASN A 271 -2.90 -21.50 -13.08
CA ASN A 271 -3.42 -22.59 -13.92
C ASN A 271 -3.79 -22.09 -15.32
N ASN A 272 -4.27 -20.85 -15.43
CA ASN A 272 -4.68 -20.24 -16.69
C ASN A 272 -3.53 -19.57 -17.46
N ASN A 273 -2.34 -19.40 -16.87
CA ASN A 273 -1.23 -18.61 -17.44
C ASN A 273 0.13 -19.31 -17.31
N VAL A 274 0.22 -20.58 -17.70
CA VAL A 274 1.43 -21.42 -17.55
C VAL A 274 2.66 -20.78 -18.21
N GLU A 275 2.52 -20.16 -19.38
CA GLU A 275 3.63 -19.49 -20.07
C GLU A 275 4.24 -18.35 -19.25
N LEU A 276 3.41 -17.62 -18.51
CA LEU A 276 3.87 -16.52 -17.68
C LEU A 276 4.65 -17.02 -16.46
N ILE A 277 4.23 -18.16 -15.88
CA ILE A 277 4.97 -18.83 -14.80
C ILE A 277 6.33 -19.33 -15.31
N ASN A 278 6.38 -19.89 -16.52
CA ASN A 278 7.64 -20.26 -17.15
C ASN A 278 8.56 -19.06 -17.38
N SER A 279 8.00 -17.91 -17.80
CA SER A 279 8.75 -16.66 -17.93
C SER A 279 9.32 -16.17 -16.59
N LEU A 280 8.57 -16.31 -15.49
CA LEU A 280 9.08 -16.02 -14.14
C LEU A 280 10.26 -16.93 -13.78
N HIS A 281 10.13 -18.25 -13.98
CA HIS A 281 11.21 -19.19 -13.67
C HIS A 281 12.46 -18.93 -14.52
N GLN A 282 12.28 -18.67 -15.83
CA GLN A 282 13.38 -18.32 -16.72
C GLN A 282 14.08 -17.04 -16.25
N PHE A 283 13.32 -16.01 -15.87
CA PHE A 283 13.88 -14.75 -15.38
C PHE A 283 14.69 -14.93 -14.09
N ILE A 284 14.20 -15.72 -13.14
CA ILE A 284 14.94 -16.03 -11.90
C ILE A 284 16.20 -16.84 -12.20
N HIS A 285 16.13 -17.79 -13.14
CA HIS A 285 17.28 -18.59 -13.55
C HIS A 285 18.36 -17.75 -14.22
N GLU A 286 18.00 -16.88 -15.17
CA GLU A 286 18.91 -15.93 -15.81
C GLU A 286 19.59 -15.00 -14.81
N LEU A 287 18.84 -14.52 -13.80
CA LEU A 287 19.43 -13.73 -12.71
C LEU A 287 20.39 -14.56 -11.87
N SER A 288 20.06 -15.81 -11.54
CA SER A 288 20.94 -16.67 -10.75
C SER A 288 22.23 -17.05 -11.48
N THR A 289 22.21 -17.15 -12.82
CA THR A 289 23.43 -17.43 -13.60
C THR A 289 24.29 -16.19 -13.80
N ALA A 290 23.68 -15.02 -13.98
CA ALA A 290 24.38 -13.74 -14.10
C ALA A 290 24.93 -13.25 -12.75
N GLU A 291 24.18 -13.49 -11.68
CA GLU A 291 24.46 -13.01 -10.34
C GLU A 291 24.60 -14.20 -9.38
N ASN A 292 25.83 -14.51 -8.97
CA ASN A 292 26.07 -15.52 -7.94
C ASN A 292 25.54 -15.05 -6.57
N PHE A 293 24.24 -15.22 -6.33
CA PHE A 293 23.53 -14.75 -5.14
C PHE A 293 23.17 -15.89 -4.18
N LYS A 294 23.09 -15.55 -2.89
CA LYS A 294 22.84 -16.45 -1.76
C LYS A 294 21.46 -16.27 -1.11
N CYS A 295 20.78 -15.17 -1.39
CA CYS A 295 19.40 -14.95 -0.93
C CYS A 295 18.43 -15.92 -1.60
N SER A 296 17.35 -16.26 -0.91
CA SER A 296 16.35 -17.21 -1.41
C SER A 296 15.18 -16.49 -2.08
N ILE A 297 14.67 -17.04 -3.18
CA ILE A 297 13.45 -16.59 -3.84
C ILE A 297 12.55 -17.81 -4.04
N ASN A 298 11.29 -17.73 -3.60
CA ASN A 298 10.35 -18.84 -3.67
C ASN A 298 9.01 -18.39 -4.28
N ALA A 299 8.55 -19.05 -5.34
CA ALA A 299 7.21 -18.88 -5.86
C ALA A 299 6.21 -19.74 -5.07
N TYR A 300 5.27 -19.08 -4.40
CA TYR A 300 4.25 -19.74 -3.59
C TYR A 300 2.88 -19.65 -4.28
N ILE A 301 2.46 -20.75 -4.90
CA ILE A 301 1.17 -20.85 -5.60
C ILE A 301 0.10 -21.32 -4.61
N SER A 302 -0.91 -20.50 -4.35
CA SER A 302 -1.94 -20.79 -3.34
C SER A 302 -3.27 -20.11 -3.66
N THR A 303 -4.32 -20.39 -2.88
CA THR A 303 -5.67 -19.87 -3.09
C THR A 303 -5.92 -18.58 -2.31
N LYS A 304 -6.86 -17.74 -2.74
CA LYS A 304 -7.21 -16.48 -2.04
C LYS A 304 -7.49 -16.63 -0.55
N GLU A 305 -8.04 -17.77 -0.13
CA GLU A 305 -8.33 -18.09 1.28
C GLU A 305 -7.08 -18.07 2.18
N ASN A 306 -5.89 -18.31 1.61
CA ASN A 306 -4.62 -18.34 2.33
C ASN A 306 -3.89 -16.98 2.33
N GLU A 307 -4.39 -15.96 1.62
CA GLU A 307 -3.74 -14.65 1.51
C GLU A 307 -3.61 -13.95 2.87
N LYS A 308 -4.60 -14.12 3.75
CA LYS A 308 -4.53 -13.57 5.11
C LYS A 308 -3.58 -14.39 5.99
N ALA A 309 -3.55 -15.71 5.82
CA ALA A 309 -2.75 -16.61 6.65
C ALA A 309 -1.24 -16.41 6.45
N ILE A 310 -0.81 -16.06 5.23
CA ILE A 310 0.63 -15.88 4.94
C ILE A 310 1.27 -14.71 5.69
N PHE A 311 0.50 -13.69 6.07
CA PHE A 311 1.02 -12.58 6.88
C PHE A 311 1.50 -13.02 8.27
N LYS A 312 1.07 -14.18 8.77
CA LYS A 312 1.58 -14.77 10.03
C LYS A 312 3.01 -15.34 9.90
N LYS A 313 3.55 -15.42 8.69
CA LYS A 313 4.78 -16.17 8.36
C LYS A 313 5.86 -15.30 7.73
N VAL A 314 5.65 -13.98 7.65
CA VAL A 314 6.55 -13.04 6.98
C VAL A 314 6.81 -11.84 7.88
N ASP A 315 7.92 -11.14 7.63
CA ASP A 315 8.35 -9.98 8.43
C ASP A 315 8.11 -8.66 7.67
N TYR A 316 8.11 -8.74 6.33
CA TYR A 316 7.92 -7.60 5.45
C TYR A 316 6.86 -7.88 4.38
N PHE A 317 6.05 -6.88 4.06
CA PHE A 317 5.12 -6.89 2.93
C PHE A 317 5.47 -5.77 1.95
N ILE A 318 5.73 -6.15 0.70
CA ILE A 318 6.05 -5.24 -0.39
C ILE A 318 4.76 -4.94 -1.15
N THR A 319 4.32 -3.68 -1.13
CA THR A 319 3.12 -3.26 -1.83
C THR A 319 3.34 -3.15 -3.33
N ASN A 320 2.24 -3.21 -4.07
CA ASN A 320 2.17 -2.86 -5.49
C ASN A 320 0.98 -1.89 -5.70
N ARG A 321 0.52 -1.71 -6.94
CA ARG A 321 -0.62 -0.82 -7.28
C ARG A 321 -1.96 -1.56 -7.34
N SER A 322 -1.99 -2.82 -6.91
CA SER A 322 -3.21 -3.63 -6.93
C SER A 322 -4.31 -3.00 -6.10
N LYS A 323 -5.56 -3.14 -6.56
CA LYS A 323 -6.73 -2.73 -5.78
C LYS A 323 -6.83 -3.40 -4.39
N TYR A 324 -6.10 -4.49 -4.16
CA TYR A 324 -6.04 -5.19 -2.88
C TYR A 324 -4.96 -4.64 -1.92
N THR A 325 -4.16 -3.65 -2.33
CA THR A 325 -3.08 -3.10 -1.48
C THR A 325 -3.57 -2.59 -0.13
N ILE A 326 -4.76 -1.96 -0.06
CA ILE A 326 -5.34 -1.55 1.23
C ILE A 326 -5.65 -2.77 2.10
N LEU A 327 -6.33 -3.78 1.57
CA LEU A 327 -6.64 -5.01 2.30
C LEU A 327 -5.36 -5.69 2.83
N TYR A 328 -4.33 -5.81 2.00
CA TYR A 328 -3.06 -6.41 2.39
C TYR A 328 -2.28 -5.56 3.40
N SER A 329 -2.41 -4.23 3.36
CA SER A 329 -1.86 -3.36 4.40
C SER A 329 -2.55 -3.56 5.75
N GLU A 330 -3.83 -3.94 5.77
CA GLU A 330 -4.56 -4.29 6.99
C GLU A 330 -4.07 -5.63 7.55
N TYR A 331 -3.91 -6.64 6.70
CA TYR A 331 -3.32 -7.91 7.10
C TYR A 331 -1.90 -7.76 7.64
N ALA A 332 -1.10 -6.87 7.04
CA ALA A 332 0.22 -6.54 7.54
C ALA A 332 0.16 -5.91 8.94
N TYR A 333 -0.71 -4.91 9.14
CA TYR A 333 -0.90 -4.27 10.43
C TYR A 333 -1.33 -5.25 11.52
N GLU A 334 -2.31 -6.13 11.24
CA GLU A 334 -2.79 -7.15 12.18
C GLU A 334 -1.69 -8.11 12.66
N ASN A 335 -0.69 -8.36 11.81
CA ASN A 335 0.38 -9.34 12.08
C ASN A 335 1.72 -8.67 12.42
N ASN A 336 1.76 -7.35 12.65
CA ASN A 336 2.99 -6.57 12.88
C ASN A 336 4.03 -6.72 11.75
N VAL A 337 3.58 -6.93 10.52
CA VAL A 337 4.43 -7.03 9.33
C VAL A 337 4.77 -5.63 8.84
N LYS A 338 6.05 -5.37 8.57
CA LYS A 338 6.51 -4.07 8.11
C LYS A 338 6.17 -3.87 6.63
N ILE A 339 5.51 -2.77 6.31
CA ILE A 339 5.18 -2.41 4.93
C ILE A 339 6.37 -1.71 4.26
N ILE A 340 6.70 -2.13 3.05
CA ILE A 340 7.66 -1.50 2.13
C ILE A 340 6.91 -1.19 0.84
N SER A 341 7.07 0.02 0.31
CA SER A 341 6.44 0.36 -0.96
C SER A 341 7.29 -0.16 -2.12
N GLY A 342 6.72 -1.03 -2.96
CA GLY A 342 7.40 -1.54 -4.15
C GLY A 342 7.57 -0.49 -5.26
N VAL A 343 6.95 0.68 -5.10
CA VAL A 343 7.13 1.81 -6.02
C VAL A 343 8.18 2.81 -5.53
N ASP A 344 8.66 2.70 -4.29
CA ASP A 344 9.74 3.55 -3.75
C ASP A 344 11.04 3.33 -4.51
N MET A 345 11.95 4.30 -4.44
CA MET A 345 13.22 4.28 -5.15
C MET A 345 14.38 4.68 -4.22
N PRO A 346 15.31 3.75 -3.88
CA PRO A 346 15.20 2.30 -4.08
C PRO A 346 14.11 1.66 -3.20
N ILE A 347 13.72 0.42 -3.50
CA ILE A 347 12.74 -0.35 -2.71
C ILE A 347 13.30 -0.73 -1.34
N PHE A 348 14.52 -1.30 -1.28
CA PHE A 348 15.10 -1.94 -0.08
C PHE A 348 16.13 -1.10 0.68
#